data_AF-A0A0J8R612-F1
#
_entry.id   AF-A0A0J8R612-F1
#
_cell.length_a   1.000
_cell.length_b   1.000
_cell.length_c   1.000
_cell.angle_alpha   90.00
_cell.angle_beta   90.00
_cell.angle_gamma   90.00
#
_symmetry.space_group_name_H-M   'P 1'
#
loop_
_entity.id
_entity.type
_entity.pdbx_description
1 polymer ?
#
loop_
_entity_poly.entity_id
_entity_poly.type
_entity_poly.pdbx_seq_one_letter_code
_entity_poly.pdbx_strand_id
1 'polypeptide(L)'
;MDINPYKFIAPYTAYEFATHVLDSGAKLVIVSMAWLTWLTSEELAGEPQTPDTDTFQYWIQRFWPLITRDSWDGEEIIIVFANRTGEEEGMEGKDTARYAGTSCVIGIRKANADDGDNSKEEERRYFDVDIVVWERLGRAEEGVCFVDTDLPPKMVFRVVRRQGE
;
A
#
# COMPACT_ATOMS: atom_id res chain seq x y z
N MET A 1 -5.53 -13.25 -7.85
CA MET A 1 -4.74 -12.33 -7.00
C MET A 1 -5.73 -11.53 -6.19
N ASP A 2 -5.60 -11.54 -4.88
CA ASP A 2 -6.72 -11.22 -3.98
C ASP A 2 -7.12 -9.74 -4.02
N ILE A 3 -6.14 -8.83 -4.13
CA ILE A 3 -6.44 -7.40 -4.16
C ILE A 3 -6.95 -6.91 -5.53
N ASN A 4 -6.81 -7.72 -6.59
CA ASN A 4 -7.33 -7.37 -7.92
C ASN A 4 -8.83 -7.67 -8.01
N PRO A 5 -9.59 -6.96 -8.86
CA PRO A 5 -10.94 -7.38 -9.22
C PRO A 5 -10.92 -8.84 -9.70
N TYR A 6 -11.92 -9.63 -9.30
CA TYR A 6 -11.98 -11.05 -9.65
C TYR A 6 -11.77 -11.27 -11.15
N LYS A 7 -10.73 -12.05 -11.49
CA LYS A 7 -10.29 -12.35 -12.87
C LYS A 7 -10.13 -11.13 -13.79
N PHE A 8 -9.96 -9.92 -13.24
CA PHE A 8 -9.96 -8.65 -13.98
C PHE A 8 -11.27 -8.37 -14.75
N ILE A 9 -12.38 -8.99 -14.34
CA ILE A 9 -13.70 -8.79 -14.96
C ILE A 9 -14.72 -8.19 -14.00
N ALA A 10 -14.50 -8.31 -12.68
CA ALA A 10 -15.36 -7.65 -11.70
C ALA A 10 -15.20 -6.12 -11.76
N PRO A 11 -16.22 -5.34 -11.34
CA PRO A 11 -16.10 -3.90 -11.24
C PRO A 11 -14.87 -3.48 -10.42
N TYR A 12 -14.14 -2.47 -10.88
CA TYR A 12 -12.98 -1.96 -10.15
C TYR A 12 -13.36 -1.55 -8.71
N THR A 13 -14.54 -0.99 -8.53
CA THR A 13 -15.05 -0.53 -7.24
C THR A 13 -15.60 -1.63 -6.33
N ALA A 14 -15.51 -2.92 -6.72
CA ALA A 14 -15.96 -4.03 -5.88
C ALA A 14 -15.07 -4.21 -4.64
N TYR A 15 -13.77 -3.91 -4.77
CA TYR A 15 -12.78 -3.94 -3.68
C TYR A 15 -12.90 -5.17 -2.77
N GLU A 16 -13.05 -6.36 -3.35
CA GLU A 16 -13.55 -7.56 -2.65
C GLU A 16 -12.72 -7.90 -1.41
N PHE A 17 -11.40 -7.88 -1.54
CA PHE A 17 -10.49 -8.18 -0.42
C PHE A 17 -10.49 -7.10 0.66
N ALA A 18 -10.47 -5.82 0.28
CA ALA A 18 -10.47 -4.71 1.22
C ALA A 18 -11.78 -4.62 2.02
N THR A 19 -12.91 -4.90 1.37
CA THR A 19 -14.21 -5.02 2.05
C THR A 19 -14.18 -6.17 3.05
N HIS A 20 -13.64 -7.32 2.67
CA HIS A 20 -13.50 -8.46 3.58
C HIS A 20 -12.61 -8.17 4.80
N VAL A 21 -11.53 -7.38 4.63
CA VAL A 21 -10.68 -6.92 5.74
C VAL A 21 -11.50 -6.12 6.76
N LEU A 22 -12.41 -5.25 6.31
CA LEU A 22 -13.30 -4.50 7.19
C LEU A 22 -14.29 -5.43 7.89
N ASP A 23 -14.96 -6.31 7.13
CA ASP A 23 -16.00 -7.20 7.65
C ASP A 23 -15.46 -8.19 8.70
N SER A 24 -14.20 -8.62 8.52
CA SER A 24 -13.52 -9.51 9.46
C SER A 24 -12.98 -8.81 10.70
N GLY A 25 -12.91 -7.48 10.71
CA GLY A 25 -12.29 -6.70 11.79
C GLY A 25 -10.77 -6.87 11.88
N ALA A 26 -10.11 -7.27 10.79
CA ALA A 26 -8.68 -7.51 10.76
C ALA A 26 -7.88 -6.22 11.01
N LYS A 27 -6.89 -6.29 11.90
CA LYS A 27 -5.98 -5.17 12.26
C LYS A 27 -4.61 -5.28 11.63
N LEU A 28 -4.25 -6.49 11.21
CA LEU A 28 -3.03 -6.80 10.48
C LEU A 28 -3.39 -7.54 9.20
N VAL A 29 -3.00 -6.98 8.07
CA VAL A 29 -3.19 -7.54 6.74
C VAL A 29 -1.82 -7.85 6.17
N ILE A 30 -1.60 -9.09 5.71
CA ILE A 30 -0.33 -9.49 5.10
C ILE A 30 -0.63 -9.96 3.68
N VAL A 31 0.04 -9.35 2.71
CA VAL A 31 -0.12 -9.65 1.30
C VAL A 31 1.23 -10.10 0.75
N SER A 32 1.39 -11.42 0.58
CA SER A 32 2.55 -12.01 -0.11
C SER A 32 2.28 -12.05 -1.61
N MET A 33 3.19 -11.49 -2.40
CA MET A 33 2.92 -11.16 -3.80
C MET A 33 4.08 -11.51 -4.74
N ALA A 34 3.69 -11.76 -5.99
CA ALA A 34 4.55 -11.76 -7.17
C ALA A 34 4.01 -10.74 -8.18
N TRP A 35 3.90 -9.49 -7.75
CA TRP A 35 3.33 -8.39 -8.53
C TRP A 35 4.32 -7.90 -9.59
N LEU A 36 3.82 -7.78 -10.81
CA LEU A 36 4.62 -7.37 -11.96
C LEU A 36 4.73 -5.85 -12.06
N THR A 37 5.86 -5.38 -12.55
CA THR A 37 6.06 -3.96 -12.93
C THR A 37 5.86 -3.76 -14.43
N TRP A 38 5.60 -2.52 -14.82
CA TRP A 38 5.63 -2.07 -16.21
C TRP A 38 7.01 -1.53 -16.62
N LEU A 39 7.95 -1.43 -15.68
CA LEU A 39 9.29 -0.91 -15.92
C LEU A 39 10.15 -1.90 -16.72
N THR A 40 11.06 -1.37 -17.53
CA THR A 40 12.06 -2.18 -18.24
C THR A 40 13.19 -2.62 -17.31
N SER A 41 14.00 -3.57 -17.77
CA SER A 41 15.20 -4.01 -17.05
C SER A 41 16.18 -2.85 -16.80
N GLU A 42 16.32 -1.94 -17.77
CA GLU A 42 17.17 -0.75 -17.65
C GLU A 42 16.64 0.23 -16.59
N GLU A 43 15.32 0.45 -16.52
CA GLU A 43 14.70 1.34 -15.53
C GLU A 43 14.83 0.77 -14.11
N LEU A 44 14.64 -0.54 -13.96
CA LEU A 44 14.85 -1.25 -12.68
C LEU A 44 16.31 -1.15 -12.22
N ALA A 45 17.26 -1.38 -13.13
CA ALA A 45 18.69 -1.29 -12.82
C ALA A 45 19.17 0.15 -12.57
N GLY A 46 18.52 1.14 -13.19
CA GLY A 46 18.89 2.56 -13.09
C GLY A 46 18.66 3.15 -11.70
N GLU A 47 17.57 2.77 -11.03
CA GLU A 47 17.32 3.21 -9.65
C GLU A 47 16.70 2.07 -8.82
N PRO A 48 17.52 1.10 -8.36
CA PRO A 48 17.00 -0.10 -7.72
C PRO A 48 16.37 0.17 -6.34
N GLN A 49 16.77 1.26 -5.69
CA GLN A 49 16.38 1.66 -4.34
C GLN A 49 15.12 2.54 -4.30
N THR A 50 14.69 3.09 -5.44
CA THR A 50 13.45 3.87 -5.53
C THR A 50 12.26 2.92 -5.69
N PRO A 51 11.05 3.28 -5.25
CA PRO A 51 9.88 2.42 -5.42
C PRO A 51 9.40 2.44 -6.86
N ASP A 52 8.68 1.37 -7.23
CA ASP A 52 7.68 1.47 -8.28
C ASP A 52 6.47 2.25 -7.72
N THR A 53 6.45 3.55 -7.99
CA THR A 53 5.45 4.46 -7.44
C THR A 53 4.04 4.16 -7.97
N ASP A 54 3.92 3.78 -9.23
CA ASP A 54 2.63 3.47 -9.85
C ASP A 54 2.04 2.19 -9.24
N THR A 55 2.87 1.17 -9.05
CA THR A 55 2.47 -0.06 -8.36
C THR A 55 2.06 0.22 -6.91
N PHE A 56 2.85 1.02 -6.17
CA PHE A 56 2.51 1.38 -4.80
C PHE A 56 1.15 2.12 -4.73
N GLN A 57 0.94 3.12 -5.58
CA GLN A 57 -0.34 3.85 -5.66
C GLN A 57 -1.50 2.92 -5.99
N TYR A 58 -1.31 1.99 -6.93
CA TYR A 58 -2.33 1.01 -7.28
C TYR A 58 -2.71 0.16 -6.06
N TRP A 59 -1.73 -0.38 -5.32
CA TRP A 59 -2.00 -1.14 -4.11
C TRP A 59 -2.82 -0.34 -3.10
N ILE A 60 -2.44 0.91 -2.81
CA ILE A 60 -3.21 1.79 -1.91
C ILE A 60 -4.65 1.96 -2.40
N GLN A 61 -4.86 2.20 -3.70
CA GLN A 61 -6.20 2.34 -4.27
C GLN A 61 -7.04 1.06 -4.13
N ARG A 62 -6.44 -0.13 -4.12
CA ARG A 62 -7.19 -1.37 -3.89
C ARG A 62 -7.72 -1.51 -2.47
N PHE A 63 -7.19 -0.74 -1.52
CA PHE A 63 -7.69 -0.62 -0.15
C PHE A 63 -8.59 0.60 0.07
N TRP A 64 -9.17 1.15 -1.00
CA TRP A 64 -10.07 2.32 -0.91
C TRP A 64 -11.16 2.22 0.17
N PRO A 65 -11.85 1.08 0.38
CA PRO A 65 -12.83 0.96 1.46
C PRO A 65 -12.27 1.27 2.85
N LEU A 66 -11.00 0.92 3.11
CA LEU A 66 -10.33 1.20 4.38
C LEU A 66 -10.07 2.69 4.58
N ILE A 67 -9.89 3.43 3.48
CA ILE A 67 -9.64 4.88 3.45
C ILE A 67 -10.97 5.65 3.54
N THR A 68 -12.05 5.13 2.96
CA THR A 68 -13.32 5.86 2.91
C THR A 68 -14.34 5.43 3.97
N ARG A 69 -14.02 4.46 4.82
CA ARG A 69 -14.94 3.96 5.86
C ARG A 69 -15.48 5.10 6.73
N ASP A 70 -16.76 5.00 7.08
CA ASP A 70 -17.43 6.00 7.91
C ASP A 70 -17.17 5.82 9.40
N SER A 71 -17.00 4.57 9.84
CA SER A 71 -16.76 4.23 11.23
C SER A 71 -15.31 3.85 11.47
N TRP A 72 -14.73 4.43 12.51
CA TRP A 72 -13.44 4.07 13.06
C TRP A 72 -13.67 3.57 14.47
N ASP A 73 -13.17 2.38 14.78
CA ASP A 73 -13.11 1.86 16.15
C ASP A 73 -11.89 2.39 16.93
N GLY A 74 -11.13 3.31 16.31
CA GLY A 74 -9.96 3.96 16.89
C GLY A 74 -8.64 3.25 16.58
N GLU A 75 -8.68 2.07 15.98
CA GLU A 75 -7.48 1.28 15.73
C GLU A 75 -6.99 1.43 14.28
N GLU A 76 -5.68 1.54 14.18
CA GLU A 76 -4.95 1.49 12.92
C GLU A 76 -5.02 0.08 12.30
N ILE A 77 -5.19 0.00 10.98
CA ILE A 77 -4.97 -1.24 10.24
C ILE A 77 -3.58 -1.20 9.62
N ILE A 78 -2.73 -2.12 10.04
CA ILE A 78 -1.40 -2.32 9.47
C ILE A 78 -1.51 -3.26 8.26
N ILE A 79 -0.88 -2.88 7.15
CA ILE A 79 -0.81 -3.65 5.92
C ILE A 79 0.65 -3.88 5.55
N VAL A 80 1.03 -5.14 5.42
CA VAL A 80 2.36 -5.58 4.99
C VAL A 80 2.28 -6.07 3.56
N PHE A 81 2.93 -5.36 2.65
CA PHE A 81 3.16 -5.79 1.28
C PHE A 81 4.53 -6.45 1.19
N ALA A 82 4.54 -7.77 1.01
CA ALA A 82 5.75 -8.56 0.81
C ALA A 82 5.78 -9.03 -0.64
N ASN A 83 6.39 -8.24 -1.51
CA ASN A 83 6.48 -8.50 -2.93
C ASN A 83 7.90 -8.88 -3.33
N ARG A 84 8.03 -9.90 -4.17
CA ARG A 84 9.33 -10.27 -4.73
C ARG A 84 9.90 -9.17 -5.64
N THR A 85 11.19 -9.25 -5.89
CA THR A 85 11.90 -8.48 -6.92
C THR A 85 12.61 -9.41 -7.90
N GLY A 86 13.28 -8.84 -8.90
CA GLY A 86 14.02 -9.55 -9.93
C GLY A 86 13.17 -9.86 -11.18
N GLU A 87 13.70 -10.76 -12.00
CA GLU A 87 13.10 -11.16 -13.27
C GLU A 87 13.05 -12.69 -13.38
N GLU A 88 12.03 -13.20 -14.06
CA GLU A 88 11.90 -14.61 -14.44
C GLU A 88 11.70 -14.70 -15.95
N GLU A 89 12.57 -15.44 -16.63
CA GLU A 89 12.45 -15.69 -18.06
C GLU A 89 11.11 -16.36 -18.37
N GLY A 90 10.41 -15.82 -19.37
CA GLY A 90 9.19 -16.42 -19.89
C GLY A 90 9.47 -17.76 -20.57
N MET A 91 8.46 -18.64 -20.58
CA MET A 91 8.49 -19.82 -21.46
C MET A 91 8.56 -19.38 -22.93
N GLU A 92 8.88 -20.32 -23.84
CA GLU A 92 8.96 -20.04 -25.28
C GLU A 92 7.73 -19.28 -25.80
N GLY A 93 7.96 -18.10 -26.38
CA GLY A 93 6.91 -17.20 -26.89
C GLY A 93 6.20 -16.36 -25.82
N LYS A 94 6.73 -16.27 -24.60
CA LYS A 94 6.24 -15.39 -23.52
C LYS A 94 7.31 -14.37 -23.13
N ASP A 95 6.85 -13.19 -22.75
CA ASP A 95 7.72 -12.13 -22.25
C ASP A 95 8.30 -12.50 -20.88
N THR A 96 9.50 -11.97 -20.59
CA THR A 96 10.11 -12.02 -19.26
C THR A 96 9.23 -11.31 -18.24
N ALA A 97 8.93 -12.00 -17.14
CA ALA A 97 8.22 -11.42 -16.01
C ALA A 97 9.19 -10.59 -15.16
N ARG A 98 8.82 -9.35 -14.87
CA ARG A 98 9.61 -8.44 -14.02
C ARG A 98 8.78 -8.07 -12.81
N TYR A 99 9.36 -8.16 -11.62
CA TYR A 99 8.63 -7.92 -10.39
C TYR A 99 8.90 -6.53 -9.81
N ALA A 100 7.85 -5.93 -9.26
CA ALA A 100 7.87 -4.54 -8.83
C ALA A 100 8.65 -4.27 -7.53
N GLY A 101 9.15 -5.30 -6.83
CA GLY A 101 9.76 -5.13 -5.51
C GLY A 101 8.85 -4.29 -4.62
N THR A 102 9.36 -3.18 -4.08
CA THR A 102 8.55 -2.16 -3.41
C THR A 102 7.83 -2.69 -2.16
N SER A 103 8.39 -3.74 -1.54
CA SER A 103 7.87 -4.27 -0.28
C SER A 103 7.82 -3.17 0.78
N CYS A 104 6.72 -3.08 1.51
CA CYS A 104 6.50 -2.01 2.49
C CYS A 104 5.54 -2.41 3.60
N VAL A 105 5.62 -1.66 4.71
CA VAL A 105 4.64 -1.71 5.79
C VAL A 105 3.99 -0.35 5.89
N ILE A 106 2.67 -0.32 5.75
CA ILE A 106 1.86 0.88 5.85
C ILE A 106 0.77 0.73 6.90
N GLY A 107 0.26 1.84 7.38
CA GLY A 107 -0.86 1.90 8.32
C GLY A 107 -1.94 2.81 7.77
N ILE A 108 -3.19 2.41 7.97
CA ILE A 108 -4.35 3.23 7.64
C ILE A 108 -5.08 3.53 8.95
N ARG A 109 -5.10 4.81 9.34
CA ARG A 109 -5.67 5.28 10.61
C ARG A 109 -6.46 6.57 10.42
N LYS A 110 -7.34 6.88 11.37
CA LYS A 110 -8.05 8.16 11.39
C LYS A 110 -7.04 9.30 11.53
N ALA A 111 -7.17 10.34 10.71
CA ALA A 111 -6.38 11.55 10.91
C ALA A 111 -6.67 12.13 12.32
N ASN A 112 -5.64 12.55 13.05
CA ASN A 112 -5.62 12.92 14.48
C ASN A 112 -5.39 11.77 15.50
N ALA A 113 -4.98 10.58 15.08
CA ALA A 113 -4.39 9.62 16.01
C ALA A 113 -3.02 10.15 16.47
N ASP A 114 -2.92 10.54 17.74
CA ASP A 114 -1.81 11.27 18.40
C ASP A 114 -0.42 11.00 17.77
N ASP A 115 -0.02 11.87 16.85
CA ASP A 115 1.28 11.87 16.18
C ASP A 115 2.34 12.70 16.92
N GLY A 116 2.06 13.14 18.17
CA GLY A 116 3.04 13.73 19.09
C GLY A 116 3.52 15.16 18.77
N ASP A 117 3.02 15.78 17.69
CA ASP A 117 3.34 17.15 17.28
C ASP A 117 2.11 18.06 17.34
N ASN A 118 1.90 18.77 18.45
CA ASN A 118 0.73 19.63 18.64
C ASN A 118 0.77 20.94 17.84
N SER A 119 1.86 21.24 17.12
CA SER A 119 2.02 22.52 16.41
C SER A 119 1.17 22.66 15.14
N LYS A 120 0.53 21.57 14.69
CA LYS A 120 -0.25 21.52 13.43
C LYS A 120 -1.70 21.09 13.60
N GLU A 121 -2.26 21.16 14.82
CA GLU A 121 -3.64 20.73 15.12
C GLU A 121 -4.71 21.38 14.22
N GLU A 122 -4.55 22.65 13.84
CA GLU A 122 -5.54 23.34 12.99
C GLU A 122 -5.55 22.82 11.55
N GLU A 123 -4.39 22.49 10.96
CA GLU A 123 -4.30 21.88 9.62
C GLU A 123 -4.83 20.45 9.62
N ARG A 124 -4.71 19.71 10.73
CA ARG A 124 -5.17 18.32 10.83
C ARG A 124 -6.69 18.16 10.76
N ARG A 125 -7.47 19.19 11.14
CA ARG A 125 -8.94 19.13 11.10
C ARG A 125 -9.52 18.98 9.70
N TYR A 126 -8.72 19.21 8.66
CA TYR A 126 -9.16 19.12 7.27
C TYR A 126 -8.99 17.73 6.66
N PHE A 127 -8.25 16.84 7.32
CA PHE A 127 -7.99 15.49 6.82
C PHE A 127 -8.82 14.46 7.58
N ASP A 128 -9.26 13.43 6.88
CA ASP A 128 -10.06 12.33 7.44
C ASP A 128 -9.18 11.14 7.84
N VAL A 129 -8.14 10.86 7.04
CA VAL A 129 -7.34 9.62 7.13
C VAL A 129 -5.87 9.90 6.93
N ASP A 130 -5.04 9.25 7.74
CA ASP A 130 -3.60 9.15 7.54
C ASP A 130 -3.27 7.77 6.97
N ILE A 131 -2.49 7.76 5.89
CA ILE A 131 -1.76 6.59 5.40
C ILE A 131 -0.31 6.78 5.82
N VAL A 132 0.12 6.05 6.84
CA VAL A 132 1.49 6.10 7.33
C VAL A 132 2.33 5.04 6.64
N VAL A 133 3.61 5.34 6.39
CA VAL A 133 4.59 4.38 5.86
C VAL A 133 5.73 4.30 6.85
N TRP A 134 5.91 3.13 7.46
CA TRP A 134 7.02 2.91 8.39
C TRP A 134 8.31 2.57 7.67
N GLU A 135 8.24 1.71 6.66
CA GLU A 135 9.40 1.34 5.84
C GLU A 135 8.97 0.86 4.46
N ARG A 136 9.88 1.01 3.48
CA ARG A 136 9.71 0.54 2.12
C ARG A 136 11.06 0.23 1.47
N LEU A 137 11.17 -0.95 0.88
CA LEU A 137 12.30 -1.34 0.02
C LEU A 137 12.12 -0.81 -1.41
N GLY A 138 13.22 -0.70 -2.14
CA GLY A 138 13.24 -0.35 -3.57
C GLY A 138 12.56 -1.38 -4.49
N ARG A 139 12.37 -0.98 -5.74
CA ARG A 139 11.79 -1.81 -6.81
C ARG A 139 12.67 -2.98 -7.23
N ALA A 140 13.98 -2.84 -7.07
CA ALA A 140 14.98 -3.87 -7.38
C ALA A 140 15.91 -4.20 -6.20
N GLU A 141 15.44 -3.93 -4.97
CA GLU A 141 16.20 -4.17 -3.74
C GLU A 141 15.81 -5.50 -3.09
N GLU A 142 16.78 -6.41 -2.94
CA GLU A 142 16.65 -7.56 -2.05
C GLU A 142 17.04 -7.15 -0.63
N GLY A 143 16.22 -7.50 0.36
CA GLY A 143 16.48 -7.11 1.73
C GLY A 143 15.37 -7.49 2.71
N VAL A 144 15.50 -7.00 3.94
CA VAL A 144 14.52 -7.18 5.01
C VAL A 144 13.90 -5.82 5.32
N CYS A 145 12.60 -5.71 5.11
CA CYS A 145 11.80 -4.55 5.53
C CYS A 145 11.49 -4.71 7.03
N PHE A 146 12.34 -4.13 7.90
CA PHE A 146 12.17 -4.18 9.35
C PHE A 146 11.45 -2.93 9.85
N VAL A 147 10.45 -3.13 10.71
CA VAL A 147 9.61 -2.04 11.24
C VAL A 147 9.36 -2.24 12.72
N ASP A 148 9.47 -1.13 13.46
CA ASP A 148 8.93 -0.95 14.80
C ASP A 148 7.81 0.10 14.72
N THR A 149 6.57 -0.34 14.95
CA THR A 149 5.39 0.53 14.83
C THR A 149 5.18 1.46 16.03
N ASP A 150 5.95 1.28 17.11
CA ASP A 150 5.95 2.19 18.25
C ASP A 150 6.80 3.44 17.98
N LEU A 151 7.61 3.44 16.91
CA LEU A 151 8.38 4.60 16.44
C LEU A 151 7.57 5.46 15.46
N PRO A 152 7.91 6.76 15.33
CA PRO A 152 7.29 7.62 14.33
C PRO A 152 7.46 7.07 12.90
N PRO A 153 6.40 7.10 12.07
CA PRO A 153 6.50 6.63 10.69
C PRO A 153 7.42 7.54 9.87
N LYS A 154 8.07 6.97 8.85
CA LYS A 154 8.98 7.70 7.95
C LYS A 154 8.23 8.67 7.03
N MET A 155 7.00 8.33 6.66
CA MET A 155 6.15 9.17 5.81
C MET A 155 4.70 9.11 6.26
N VAL A 156 3.96 10.19 6.04
CA VAL A 156 2.52 10.27 6.29
C VAL A 156 1.84 10.96 5.11
N PHE A 157 0.91 10.26 4.46
CA PHE A 157 0.02 10.83 3.44
C PHE A 157 -1.32 11.13 4.09
N ARG A 158 -1.74 12.40 4.05
CA ARG A 158 -3.03 12.83 4.61
C ARG A 158 -4.08 12.91 3.51
N VAL A 159 -5.22 12.27 3.72
CA VAL A 159 -6.29 12.14 2.73
C VAL A 159 -7.54 12.87 3.23
N VAL A 160 -8.13 13.68 2.35
CA VAL A 160 -9.45 14.30 2.56
C VAL A 160 -10.49 13.46 1.84
N ARG A 161 -11.52 13.00 2.54
CA ARG A 161 -12.68 12.38 1.90
C ARG A 161 -13.51 13.51 1.29
N ARG A 162 -13.48 13.66 -0.04
CA ARG A 162 -14.48 14.49 -0.71
C ARG A 162 -15.83 13.78 -0.59
N GLN A 163 -16.76 14.38 0.15
CA GLN A 163 -18.16 13.97 0.10
C GLN A 163 -18.75 14.37 -1.26
N GLY A 164 -19.10 13.37 -2.08
CA GLY A 164 -19.93 13.52 -3.27
C GLY A 164 -19.19 13.69 -4.60
N GLU A 165 -19.34 12.69 -5.47
CA GLU A 165 -20.30 12.77 -6.58
C GLU A 165 -21.35 11.65 -6.41
#